data_AF-K2J5T7-F1
#
_entry.id   AF-K2J5T7-F1
#
_cell.length_a   1.000
_cell.length_b   1.000
_cell.length_c   1.000
_cell.angle_alpha   90.00
_cell.angle_beta   90.00
_cell.angle_gamma   90.00
#
_symmetry.space_group_name_H-M   'P 1'
#
loop_
_entity.id
_entity.type
_entity.pdbx_description
1 polymer ?
#
loop_
_entity_poly.entity_id
_entity_poly.type
_entity_poly.pdbx_seq_one_letter_code
_entity_poly.pdbx_strand_id
1 'polypeptide(L)' 'MNNQRALTEIEASQYIAMSRSYLRQARMEGNRKNRTPAPPFIKIGRAVRYLREDLDAWLDQFQRLEHLGQEVRHG' A
#
# COMPACT_ATOMS: atom_id res chain seq x y z
N MET A 1 -11.12 14.02 15.03
CA MET A 1 -10.52 12.88 14.30
C MET A 1 -10.63 13.17 12.81
N ASN A 2 -9.52 13.21 12.07
CA ASN A 2 -9.53 13.49 10.63
C ASN A 2 -10.07 12.27 9.87
N ASN A 3 -11.33 12.35 9.41
CA ASN A 3 -11.96 11.36 8.55
C ASN A 3 -11.60 11.59 7.07
N GLN A 4 -10.33 11.90 6.79
CA GLN A 4 -9.90 12.21 5.43
C GLN A 4 -9.87 10.92 4.60
N ARG A 5 -10.70 10.88 3.56
CA ARG A 5 -10.79 9.73 2.64
C ARG A 5 -9.58 9.64 1.71
N ALA A 6 -9.05 10.78 1.26
CA ALA A 6 -7.96 10.85 0.29
C ALA A 6 -6.65 11.31 0.95
N LEU A 7 -5.79 10.35 1.27
CA LEU A 7 -4.50 10.56 1.91
C LEU A 7 -3.45 11.05 0.91
N THR A 8 -2.56 11.92 1.36
CA THR A 8 -1.31 12.24 0.66
C THR A 8 -0.36 11.04 0.66
N GLU A 9 0.70 11.11 -0.14
CA GLU A 9 1.78 10.12 -0.09
C GLU A 9 2.40 9.98 1.32
N ILE A 10 2.53 11.10 2.05
CA ILE A 10 3.12 11.10 3.41
C ILE A 10 2.17 10.35 4.35
N GLU A 11 0.90 10.71 4.35
CA GLU A 11 -0.10 10.08 5.22
C GLU A 11 -0.28 8.61 4.87
N ALA A 12 -0.31 8.25 3.58
CA ALA A 12 -0.39 6.86 3.14
C ALA A 12 0.81 6.04 3.62
N SER A 13 2.03 6.59 3.51
CA SER A 13 3.26 5.92 3.98
C SER A 13 3.21 5.62 5.49
N GLN A 14 2.70 6.58 6.26
CA GLN A 14 2.50 6.41 7.71
C GLN A 14 1.38 5.41 8.00
N TYR A 15 0.29 5.44 7.23
CA TYR A 15 -0.88 4.61 7.42
C TYR A 15 -0.58 3.11 7.23
N ILE A 16 0.12 2.75 6.15
CA ILE A 16 0.45 1.35 5.83
C ILE A 16 1.84 0.93 6.34
N ALA A 17 2.50 1.77 7.14
CA ALA A 17 3.84 1.55 7.67
C ALA A 17 4.92 1.23 6.59
N MET A 18 4.82 1.84 5.42
CA MET A 18 5.81 1.71 4.33
C MET A 18 6.54 3.02 4.12
N SER A 19 7.73 2.99 3.50
CA SER A 19 8.47 4.22 3.21
C SER A 19 7.90 4.98 2.01
N ARG A 20 8.08 6.31 1.98
CA ARG A 20 7.71 7.13 0.83
C ARG A 20 8.49 6.75 -0.43
N SER A 21 9.76 6.37 -0.26
CA SER A 21 10.60 5.88 -1.36
C SER A 21 10.06 4.58 -1.93
N TYR A 22 9.56 3.66 -1.09
CA TYR A 22 8.86 2.46 -1.53
C TYR A 22 7.65 2.81 -2.40
N LEU A 23 6.74 3.67 -1.92
CA LEU A 23 5.58 4.09 -2.71
C LEU A 23 5.98 4.73 -4.05
N ARG A 24 7.01 5.57 -4.05
CA ARG A 24 7.52 6.21 -5.28
C ARG A 24 8.08 5.18 -6.27
N GLN A 25 8.92 4.26 -5.80
CA GLN A 25 9.49 3.20 -6.63
C GLN A 25 8.40 2.28 -7.17
N ALA A 26 7.45 1.88 -6.33
CA ALA A 26 6.34 1.01 -6.70
C ALA A 26 5.47 1.61 -7.81
N ARG A 27 5.18 2.93 -7.76
CA ARG A 27 4.46 3.63 -8.85
C ARG A 27 5.25 3.67 -10.17
N MET A 28 6.58 3.77 -10.10
CA MET A 28 7.45 3.85 -11.28
C MET A 28 7.68 2.48 -11.92
N GLU A 29 7.85 1.45 -11.11
CA GLU A 29 8.20 0.09 -11.55
C GLU A 29 6.99 -0.77 -11.90
N GLY A 30 5.80 -0.41 -11.38
CA GLY A 30 4.59 -1.20 -11.49
C GLY A 30 4.64 -2.49 -10.66
N ASN A 31 3.55 -3.28 -10.73
CA ASN A 31 3.48 -4.58 -10.06
C ASN A 31 4.31 -5.62 -10.82
N ARG A 32 5.51 -5.93 -10.30
CA ARG A 32 6.33 -7.03 -10.81
C ARG A 32 5.92 -8.35 -10.17
N LYS A 33 5.95 -9.44 -10.95
CA LYS A 33 5.87 -10.80 -10.41
C LYS A 33 7.01 -10.98 -9.39
N ASN A 34 6.67 -11.39 -8.17
CA ASN A 34 7.57 -11.61 -7.01
C ASN A 34 7.99 -10.37 -6.19
N ARG A 35 7.26 -9.25 -6.27
CA ARG A 35 7.40 -8.16 -5.28
C ARG A 35 6.08 -7.90 -4.57
N THR A 36 6.17 -7.31 -3.38
CA THR A 36 5.01 -6.75 -2.68
C THR A 36 4.27 -5.82 -3.66
N PRO A 37 2.98 -6.07 -3.94
CA PRO A 37 2.23 -5.22 -4.86
C PRO A 37 2.15 -3.80 -4.33
N ALA A 38 2.11 -2.82 -5.22
CA ALA A 38 1.89 -1.43 -4.86
C ALA A 38 0.42 -1.21 -4.49
N PRO A 39 0.10 -0.42 -3.45
CA PRO A 39 -1.27 0.03 -3.24
C PRO A 39 -1.73 0.92 -4.42
N PRO A 40 -3.02 0.85 -4.81
CA PRO A 40 -3.59 1.73 -5.82
C PRO A 40 -3.42 3.21 -5.47
N PHE A 41 -3.35 4.07 -6.49
CA PHE A 41 -3.26 5.52 -6.29
C PHE A 41 -4.04 6.27 -7.37
N ILE A 42 -4.50 7.47 -7.03
CA ILE A 42 -5.14 8.41 -7.93
C ILE A 42 -4.14 9.53 -8.25
N LYS A 43 -3.91 9.77 -9.54
CA LYS A 43 -3.11 10.90 -10.02
C LYS A 43 -4.04 12.04 -10.46
N ILE A 44 -3.95 13.18 -9.78
CA ILE A 44 -4.74 14.39 -10.09
C ILE A 44 -3.75 15.50 -10.46
N GLY A 45 -3.51 15.67 -11.76
CA GLY A 45 -2.46 16.57 -12.25
C GLY A 45 -1.08 16.19 -11.71
N ARG A 46 -0.50 17.06 -10.88
CA ARG A 46 0.78 16.83 -10.20
C ARG A 46 0.66 16.12 -8.85
N ALA A 47 -0.55 16.05 -8.29
CA ALA A 47 -0.80 15.43 -7.00
C ALA A 47 -1.03 13.91 -7.13
N VAL A 48 -0.57 13.17 -6.13
CA VAL A 48 -0.87 11.74 -5.94
C VAL A 48 -1.65 11.60 -4.64
N ARG A 49 -2.76 10.87 -4.69
CA ARG A 49 -3.63 10.58 -3.55
C ARG A 49 -3.87 9.08 -3.42
N TYR A 50 -4.02 8.63 -2.20
CA TYR A 50 -4.38 7.26 -1.86
C TYR A 50 -5.73 7.29 -1.16
N LEU A 51 -6.71 6.55 -1.67
CA LEU A 51 -7.95 6.40 -0.92
C LEU A 51 -7.71 5.46 0.25
N ARG A 52 -8.23 5.82 1.42
CA ARG A 52 -8.09 5.00 2.61
C ARG A 52 -8.63 3.58 2.39
N GLU A 53 -9.80 3.48 1.76
CA GLU A 53 -10.41 2.18 1.42
C GLU A 53 -9.54 1.32 0.50
N ASP A 54 -8.81 1.92 -0.44
CA ASP A 54 -7.89 1.20 -1.33
C ASP A 54 -6.66 0.69 -0.56
N LEU A 55 -6.18 1.47 0.42
CA LEU A 55 -5.10 1.06 1.30
C LEU A 55 -5.52 -0.07 2.23
N ASP A 56 -6.75 0.00 2.77
CA ASP A 56 -7.33 -1.05 3.61
C ASP A 56 -7.48 -2.35 2.78
N ALA A 57 -8.08 -2.26 1.59
CA ALA A 57 -8.21 -3.39 0.68
C ALA A 57 -6.86 -3.95 0.23
N TRP A 58 -5.83 -3.12 0.13
CA TRP A 58 -4.47 -3.58 -0.16
C TRP A 58 -3.85 -4.32 1.03
N LEU A 59 -4.03 -3.84 2.27
CA LEU A 59 -3.59 -4.54 3.48
C LEU A 59 -4.26 -5.92 3.61
N ASP A 60 -5.55 -6.00 3.27
CA ASP A 60 -6.33 -7.24 3.33
C ASP A 60 -5.87 -8.32 2.33
N GLN A 61 -5.07 -7.97 1.32
CA GLN A 61 -4.49 -8.94 0.37
C GLN A 61 -3.34 -9.75 0.98
N PHE A 62 -2.73 -9.27 2.07
CA PHE A 62 -1.61 -9.96 2.71
C PHE A 62 -2.11 -11.00 3.71
N GLN A 63 -1.37 -12.11 3.80
CA GLN A 63 -1.67 -13.11 4.81
C GLN A 63 -1.42 -12.56 6.21
N ARG A 64 -2.43 -12.71 7.07
CA ARG A 64 -2.30 -12.47 8.50
C ARG A 64 -1.64 -13.69 9.13
N LEU A 65 -0.39 -13.52 9.56
CA LEU A 65 0.35 -14.54 10.27
C LEU A 65 0.08 -14.41 11.77
N GLU A 66 -0.21 -15.50 12.44
CA GLU A 66 -0.38 -15.53 13.91
C GLU A 66 0.98 -15.62 14.62
N HIS A 67 1.98 -16.22 13.96
CA HIS A 67 3.35 -16.31 14.44
C HIS A 67 4.35 -16.38 13.28
N LEU A 68 5.60 -15.94 13.50
CA LEU A 68 6.64 -15.84 12.46
C LEU A 68 7.03 -17.19 11.83
N GLY A 69 6.84 -18.31 12.55
CA GLY A 69 7.10 -19.66 12.04
C GLY A 69 6.01 -20.25 11.14
N GLN A 70 4.96 -19.50 10.82
CA GLN A 70 3.86 -19.98 9.99
C GLN A 70 4.28 -19.97 8.52
N GLU A 71 4.39 -21.15 7.89
CA GLU A 71 4.65 -21.26 6.46
C GLU A 71 3.45 -20.75 5.65
N VAL A 72 3.69 -19.76 4.79
CA VAL A 72 2.74 -19.32 3.77
C VAL A 72 2.63 -20.45 2.74
N ARG A 73 1.58 -21.27 2.84
CA ARG A 73 1.27 -22.28 1.83
C ARG A 73 0.86 -21.57 0.55
N HIS A 74 1.81 -21.36 -0.34
CA HIS A 74 1.52 -21.02 -1.74
C HIS A 74 0.91 -22.26 -2.39
N GLY A 75 -0.41 -22.27 -2.55
CA GLY A 75 -1.14 -23.24 -3.37
C GLY A 75 -0.93 -23.00 -4.85
#